data_AF-A0A1X6XEZ6-F1
#
_entry.id   AF-A0A1X6XEZ6-F1
#
_cell.length_a   1.000
_cell.length_b   1.000
_cell.length_c   1.000
_cell.angle_alpha   90.00
_cell.angle_beta   90.00
_cell.angle_gamma   90.00
#
_symmetry.space_group_name_H-M   'P 1'
#
loop_
_entity.id
_entity.type
_entity.pdbx_description
1 polymer ?
#
loop_
_entity_poly.entity_id
_entity_poly.type
_entity_poly.pdbx_seq_one_letter_code
_entity_poly.pdbx_strand_id
1 'polypeptide(L)' 'MSRFRRGLDERIAELRHRLAAAREDDDQHEEDVLLGDLETLVDIAGRSDVDTTELEAVLAVETGAIPIIPSPDDSTA' A
#
# COMPACT_ATOMS: atom_id res chain seq x y z
N MET A 1 -2.28 -15.03 13.82
CA MET A 1 -2.43 -14.03 12.75
C MET A 1 -3.43 -14.54 11.73
N SER A 2 -4.35 -13.68 11.26
CA SER A 2 -5.42 -14.07 10.34
C SER A 2 -4.84 -14.40 8.95
N ARG A 3 -5.39 -15.42 8.28
CA ARG A 3 -4.96 -15.84 6.92
C ARG A 3 -5.03 -14.68 5.91
N PHE A 4 -5.96 -13.77 6.14
CA PHE A 4 -6.16 -12.56 5.36
C PHE A 4 -4.96 -11.61 5.43
N ARG A 5 -4.46 -11.32 6.64
CA ARG A 5 -3.31 -10.41 6.84
C ARG A 5 -2.05 -10.92 6.12
N ARG A 6 -1.77 -12.23 6.24
CA ARG A 6 -0.65 -12.86 5.54
C ARG A 6 -0.77 -12.79 4.02
N GLY A 7 -1.97 -13.00 3.48
CA GLY A 7 -2.22 -12.85 2.04
C GLY A 7 -2.09 -11.40 1.57
N LEU A 8 -2.37 -10.44 2.46
CA LEU A 8 -2.19 -9.02 2.19
C LEU A 8 -0.71 -8.64 2.18
N ASP A 9 0.05 -9.09 3.18
CA ASP A 9 1.52 -8.92 3.26
C ASP A 9 2.23 -9.48 2.02
N GLU A 10 1.85 -10.69 1.59
CA GLU A 10 2.40 -11.32 0.38
C GLU A 10 2.08 -10.49 -0.88
N ARG A 11 0.87 -9.94 -0.98
CA ARG A 11 0.44 -9.15 -2.14
C ARG A 11 1.11 -7.78 -2.19
N ILE A 12 1.37 -7.15 -1.05
CA ILE A 12 2.16 -5.91 -0.96
C ILE A 12 3.59 -6.20 -1.41
N ALA A 13 4.21 -7.26 -0.90
CA ALA A 13 5.57 -7.62 -1.25
C ALA A 13 5.71 -7.86 -2.77
N GLU A 14 4.73 -8.53 -3.37
CA GLU A 14 4.65 -8.72 -4.82
C GLU A 14 4.50 -7.39 -5.57
N LEU A 15 3.59 -6.51 -5.16
CA LEU A 15 3.41 -5.21 -5.80
C LEU A 15 4.66 -4.34 -5.72
N ARG A 16 5.36 -4.30 -4.58
CA ARG A 16 6.63 -3.58 -4.43
C ARG A 16 7.71 -4.13 -5.35
N HIS A 17 7.80 -5.44 -5.47
CA HIS A 17 8.76 -6.07 -6.39
C HIS A 17 8.45 -5.71 -7.84
N ARG A 18 7.17 -5.73 -8.24
CA ARG A 18 6.75 -5.32 -9.58
C ARG A 18 6.99 -3.83 -9.83
N LEU A 19 6.76 -2.98 -8.83
CA LEU A 19 7.01 -1.54 -8.95
C LEU A 19 8.49 -1.23 -9.15
N ALA A 20 9.35 -1.93 -8.40
CA ALA A 20 10.79 -1.84 -8.58
C ALA A 20 11.20 -2.26 -10.00
N ALA A 21 10.67 -3.38 -10.50
CA ALA A 21 10.93 -3.84 -11.85
C ALA A 21 10.44 -2.85 -12.93
N ALA A 22 9.22 -2.33 -12.79
CA ALA A 22 8.67 -1.32 -13.71
C ALA A 22 9.54 -0.06 -13.76
N ARG A 23 10.07 0.39 -12.61
CA ARG A 23 11.01 1.51 -12.53
C ARG A 23 12.36 1.21 -13.17
N GLU A 24 12.87 -0.02 -12.99
CA GLU A 24 14.11 -0.46 -13.64
C GLU A 24 13.96 -0.50 -15.18
N ASP A 25 12.78 -0.84 -15.66
CA ASP A 25 12.43 -0.91 -17.08
C ASP A 25 11.95 0.44 -17.66
N ASP A 26 11.86 1.51 -16.85
CA ASP A 26 11.31 2.83 -17.19
C ASP A 26 9.85 2.76 -17.72
N ASP A 27 9.10 1.72 -17.32
CA ASP A 27 7.70 1.51 -17.71
C ASP A 27 6.76 2.29 -16.79
N GLN A 28 6.60 3.58 -17.10
CA GLN A 28 5.69 4.49 -16.40
C GLN A 28 4.23 4.02 -16.43
N HIS A 29 3.80 3.31 -17.47
CA HIS A 29 2.43 2.81 -17.55
C HIS A 29 2.21 1.68 -16.54
N GLU A 30 3.16 0.74 -16.45
CA GLU A 30 3.07 -0.32 -15.46
C GLU A 30 3.21 0.23 -14.03
N GLU A 31 4.05 1.24 -13.80
CA GLU A 31 4.14 1.93 -12.50
C GLU A 31 2.79 2.52 -12.08
N ASP A 32 2.12 3.31 -12.94
CA ASP A 32 0.81 3.90 -12.64
C ASP A 32 -0.27 2.84 -12.35
N VAL A 33 -0.28 1.74 -13.12
CA VAL A 33 -1.23 0.64 -12.91
C VAL A 33 -0.99 -0.03 -11.55
N LEU A 34 0.27 -0.30 -11.21
CA LEU A 34 0.62 -0.96 -9.95
C LEU A 34 0.34 -0.07 -8.73
N LEU A 35 0.56 1.25 -8.84
CA LEU A 35 0.20 2.20 -7.80
C LEU A 35 -1.32 2.22 -7.57
N GLY A 36 -2.12 2.26 -8.64
CA GLY A 36 -3.59 2.22 -8.52
C GLY A 36 -4.12 0.91 -7.91
N ASP A 37 -3.49 -0.22 -8.25
CA ASP A 37 -3.80 -1.52 -7.62
C ASP A 37 -3.46 -1.52 -6.13
N LEU A 38 -2.35 -0.89 -5.74
CA LEU A 38 -1.94 -0.74 -4.34
C LEU A 38 -2.94 0.13 -3.55
N GLU A 39 -3.35 1.29 -4.10
CA GLU A 39 -4.38 2.15 -3.51
C GLU A 39 -5.70 1.41 -3.29
N THR A 40 -6.14 0.66 -4.30
CA THR A 40 -7.37 -0.15 -4.22
C THR A 40 -7.29 -1.20 -3.12
N LEU A 41 -6.13 -1.84 -2.97
CA LEU A 41 -5.90 -2.82 -1.90
C LEU A 41 -5.95 -2.20 -0.51
N VAL A 42 -5.35 -1.01 -0.33
CA VAL A 42 -5.40 -0.27 0.92
C VAL A 42 -6.85 0.07 1.28
N ASP A 43 -7.63 0.61 0.34
CA ASP A 43 -9.04 0.96 0.57
C ASP A 43 -9.89 -0.27 0.94
N ILE A 44 -9.71 -1.41 0.25
CA ILE A 44 -10.43 -2.66 0.58
C ILE A 44 -10.05 -3.17 1.97
N ALA A 45 -8.76 -3.11 2.32
CA ALA A 45 -8.25 -3.58 3.61
C ALA A 45 -8.76 -2.70 4.77
N GLY A 46 -8.74 -1.38 4.60
CA GLY A 46 -9.26 -0.42 5.58
C GLY A 46 -10.77 -0.59 5.81
N ARG A 47 -11.54 -0.86 4.75
CA ARG A 47 -12.98 -1.19 4.86
C ARG A 47 -13.25 -2.52 5.56
N SER A 48 -12.27 -3.41 5.62
CA SER A 48 -12.39 -4.74 6.20
C SER A 48 -11.93 -4.82 7.66
N ASP A 49 -11.73 -3.67 8.33
CA ASP A 49 -11.21 -3.56 9.69
C ASP A 49 -9.82 -4.23 9.85
N VAL A 50 -9.05 -4.24 8.75
CA VAL A 50 -7.70 -4.79 8.73
C VAL A 50 -6.73 -3.64 8.87
N ASP A 51 -5.76 -3.79 9.75
CA ASP A 51 -4.72 -2.79 9.98
C ASP A 51 -3.91 -2.54 8.70
N THR A 52 -4.14 -1.39 8.07
CA THR A 52 -3.51 -0.94 6.81
C THR A 52 -2.31 -0.04 7.02
N THR A 53 -1.92 0.24 8.28
CA THR A 53 -0.87 1.21 8.60
C THR A 53 0.41 0.95 7.82
N GLU A 54 0.79 -0.32 7.68
CA GLU A 54 1.98 -0.71 6.91
C GLU A 54 1.79 -0.53 5.39
N LEU A 55 0.58 -0.76 4.86
CA LEU A 55 0.27 -0.51 3.45
C LEU A 55 0.30 0.97 3.12
N GLU A 56 -0.31 1.80 3.96
CA GLU A 56 -0.35 3.24 3.76
C GLU A 56 1.06 3.83 3.78
N ALA A 57 1.94 3.31 4.65
CA ALA A 57 3.34 3.69 4.67
C ALA A 57 4.08 3.27 3.38
N VAL A 58 3.84 2.05 2.87
CA VAL A 58 4.42 1.58 1.60
C VAL A 58 3.92 2.43 0.44
N LEU A 59 2.61 2.61 0.31
CA LEU A 59 1.99 3.41 -0.73
C LEU A 59 2.53 4.84 -0.73
N ALA A 60 2.70 5.45 0.43
CA ALA A 60 3.30 6.77 0.56
C ALA A 60 4.75 6.81 0.04
N VAL A 61 5.59 5.86 0.45
CA VAL A 61 6.97 5.76 -0.04
C VAL A 61 7.01 5.58 -1.57
N GLU A 62 6.14 4.73 -2.11
CA GLU A 62 6.14 4.43 -3.54
C GLU A 62 5.54 5.57 -4.39
N THR A 63 4.50 6.26 -3.93
CA THR A 63 3.90 7.42 -4.64
C THR A 63 4.67 8.72 -4.43
N GLY A 64 5.67 8.72 -3.54
CA GLY A 64 6.31 9.94 -3.05
C GLY A 64 5.37 10.81 -2.20
N ALA A 65 4.18 10.31 -1.85
CA ALA A 65 3.33 10.97 -0.88
C ALA A 65 4.00 10.91 0.51
N ILE A 66 3.88 11.98 1.29
CA ILE A 66 4.39 11.96 2.67
C ILE A 66 3.51 10.98 3.44
N PRO A 67 4.07 9.95 4.13
CA PRO A 67 3.27 9.01 4.89
C PRO A 67 2.50 9.77 5.95
N ILE A 68 1.18 9.83 5.79
CA ILE A 68 0.28 10.32 6.83
C ILE A 68 0.20 9.19 7.86
N ILE A 69 1.12 9.20 8.81
CA ILE A 69 1.00 8.38 10.01
C ILE A 69 -0.14 8.99 10.81
N PRO A 70 -1.32 8.34 10.95
CA PRO A 70 -2.36 8.86 11.82
C PRO A 70 -1.75 8.95 13.22
N SER A 71 -1.60 10.17 13.71
CA SER A 71 -1.21 10.36 15.09
C SER A 71 -2.31 9.75 15.97
N PRO A 72 -1.98 9.02 17.03
CA PRO A 72 -2.98 8.37 17.90
C PRO A 72 -3.93 9.34 18.63
N ASP A 73 -3.87 10.64 18.32
CA ASP A 73 -4.63 11.73 18.91
C ASP A 73 -5.86 12.19 18.10
N ASP A 74 -6.12 11.65 16.90
CA ASP A 74 -7.30 12.04 16.08
C ASP A 74 -8.60 11.32 16.49
N SER A 75 -8.67 10.83 17.73
CA SER A 75 -9.86 10.16 18.30
C SER A 75 -10.60 10.99 19.35
N THR A 76 -10.29 12.28 19.48
CA THR A 76 -11.01 13.19 20.40
C THR A 76 -11.22 14.58 19.81
N ALA A 77 -12.40 14.81 19.20
CA ALA A 77 -13.09 16.10 19.18
C ALA A 77 -14.58 15.93 18.89
#